data_AF-G6C6Y9-F1
#
_entry.id   AF-G6C6Y9-F1
#
_cell.length_a   1.000
_cell.length_b   1.000
_cell.length_c   1.000
_cell.angle_alpha   90.00
_cell.angle_beta   90.00
_cell.angle_gamma   90.00
#
_symmetry.space_group_name_H-M   'P 1'
#
loop_
_entity.id
_entity.type
_entity.pdbx_description
1 polymer ?
#
loop_
_entity_poly.entity_id
_entity_poly.type
_entity_poly.pdbx_seq_one_letter_code
_entity_poly.pdbx_strand_id
1 'polypeptide(L)'
;VDFQVQERKTDKLPAGQTRVIQEGQKGVRVHLVEVENGKRTSKETFDKIVAQDRIVEVGTAVVQGEPNPQVPAKPDTHQLAQTGGRSQEEKATQTEKDHLPNTGSESQMSALAAGLALLGLGTGLAATTRKKED
;
A
#
# COMPACT_ATOMS: atom_id res chain seq x y z
N VAL A 1 -0.76 0.85 -17.16
CA VAL A 1 -1.89 -0.09 -17.18
C VAL A 1 -2.24 -0.39 -15.74
N ASP A 2 -3.40 0.06 -15.29
CA ASP A 2 -3.82 -0.17 -13.91
C ASP A 2 -4.34 -1.59 -13.71
N PHE A 3 -4.27 -2.08 -12.49
CA PHE A 3 -4.81 -3.38 -12.09
C PHE A 3 -6.24 -3.26 -11.58
N GLN A 4 -7.00 -4.35 -11.61
CA GLN A 4 -8.33 -4.43 -11.01
C GLN A 4 -8.28 -5.04 -9.60
N VAL A 5 -9.33 -4.81 -8.82
CA VAL A 5 -9.55 -5.47 -7.54
C VAL A 5 -10.59 -6.58 -7.76
N GLN A 6 -10.21 -7.82 -7.45
CA GLN A 6 -11.09 -8.99 -7.51
C GLN A 6 -11.45 -9.42 -6.09
N GLU A 7 -12.75 -9.43 -5.77
CA GLU A 7 -13.26 -9.96 -4.51
C GLU A 7 -13.60 -11.45 -4.63
N ARG A 8 -13.05 -12.25 -3.72
CA ARG A 8 -13.31 -13.69 -3.61
C ARG A 8 -13.98 -14.02 -2.29
N LYS A 9 -15.21 -14.53 -2.32
CA LYS A 9 -15.91 -14.95 -1.09
C LYS A 9 -15.27 -16.21 -0.50
N THR A 10 -15.08 -16.25 0.83
CA THR A 10 -14.60 -17.44 1.55
C THR A 10 -15.24 -17.62 2.92
N ASP A 11 -15.54 -18.88 3.22
CA ASP A 11 -15.88 -19.47 4.51
C ASP A 11 -14.71 -19.53 5.52
N LYS A 12 -13.48 -19.23 5.09
CA LYS A 12 -12.29 -19.23 5.97
C LYS A 12 -12.12 -17.95 6.80
N LEU A 13 -12.96 -16.95 6.55
CA LEU A 13 -12.95 -15.67 7.25
C LEU A 13 -14.36 -15.35 7.79
N PRO A 14 -14.49 -14.84 9.02
CA PRO A 14 -15.74 -14.31 9.57
C PRO A 14 -16.42 -13.30 8.65
N ALA A 15 -17.75 -13.33 8.59
CA ALA A 15 -18.55 -12.40 7.81
C ALA A 15 -18.18 -10.93 8.10
N GLY A 16 -17.88 -10.18 7.04
CA GLY A 16 -17.46 -8.77 7.13
C GLY A 16 -15.95 -8.55 7.35
N GLN A 17 -15.16 -9.57 7.66
CA GLN A 17 -13.70 -9.47 7.61
C GLN A 17 -13.20 -9.63 6.17
N THR A 18 -12.08 -8.98 5.84
CA THR A 18 -11.43 -9.10 4.53
C THR A 18 -9.94 -9.34 4.70
N ARG A 19 -9.32 -10.01 3.71
CA ARG A 19 -7.88 -10.29 3.69
C ARG A 19 -7.36 -10.20 2.26
N VAL A 20 -6.32 -9.41 2.03
CA VAL A 20 -5.60 -9.45 0.75
C VAL A 20 -4.79 -10.73 0.68
N ILE A 21 -4.95 -11.50 -0.40
CA ILE A 21 -4.16 -12.72 -0.67
C ILE A 21 -3.18 -12.55 -1.83
N GLN A 22 -3.40 -11.56 -2.70
CA GLN A 22 -2.49 -11.13 -3.74
C GLN A 22 -2.54 -9.61 -3.85
N GLU A 23 -1.41 -8.93 -3.75
CA GLU A 23 -1.35 -7.48 -3.96
C GLU A 23 -1.35 -7.12 -5.45
N GLY A 24 -1.94 -5.97 -5.77
CA GLY A 24 -2.08 -5.49 -7.15
C GLY A 24 -0.81 -4.80 -7.65
N GLN A 25 -0.38 -5.12 -8.87
CA GLN A 25 0.79 -4.51 -9.51
C GLN A 25 0.41 -3.83 -10.83
N LYS A 26 0.79 -2.57 -11.02
CA LYS A 26 0.50 -1.83 -12.25
C LYS A 26 1.40 -2.29 -13.40
N GLY A 27 0.79 -2.60 -14.54
CA GLY A 27 1.48 -2.91 -15.78
C GLY A 27 2.05 -1.66 -16.46
N VAL A 28 3.16 -1.83 -17.19
CA VAL A 28 3.88 -0.77 -17.90
C VAL A 28 3.72 -0.99 -19.41
N ARG A 29 3.04 -0.06 -20.07
CA ARG A 29 2.92 0.01 -21.53
C ARG A 29 3.99 0.94 -22.08
N VAL A 30 4.66 0.51 -23.15
CA VAL A 30 5.68 1.30 -23.86
C VAL A 30 5.14 1.66 -25.24
N HIS A 31 5.29 2.92 -25.62
CA HIS A 31 4.92 3.43 -26.94
C HIS A 31 6.20 3.87 -27.65
N LEU A 32 6.56 3.21 -28.75
CA LEU A 32 7.73 3.59 -29.56
C LEU A 32 7.31 4.66 -30.57
N VAL A 33 7.90 5.84 -30.45
CA VAL A 33 7.66 6.98 -31.33
C VAL A 33 8.96 7.35 -32.01
N GLU A 34 8.97 7.24 -33.33
CA GLU A 34 10.07 7.73 -34.17
C GLU A 34 9.89 9.23 -34.43
N VAL A 35 11.00 9.95 -34.53
CA VAL A 35 11.00 11.40 -34.75
C VAL A 35 11.95 11.73 -35.90
N GLU A 36 11.40 12.14 -37.04
CA GLU A 36 12.14 12.48 -38.25
C GLU A 36 11.76 13.89 -38.68
N ASN A 37 12.75 14.77 -38.94
CA ASN A 37 12.55 16.14 -39.40
C ASN A 37 11.50 16.94 -38.56
N GLY A 38 11.46 16.69 -37.25
CA GLY A 38 10.51 17.29 -36.31
C GLY A 38 9.13 16.65 -36.25
N LYS A 39 8.77 15.77 -37.20
CA LYS A 39 7.51 15.02 -37.19
C LYS A 39 7.64 13.77 -36.32
N ARG A 40 6.66 13.55 -35.45
CA ARG A 40 6.54 12.34 -34.62
C ARG A 40 5.63 11.31 -35.30
N THR A 41 6.06 10.05 -35.34
CA THR A 41 5.29 8.92 -35.90
C THR A 41 5.31 7.76 -34.91
N SER A 42 4.14 7.25 -34.52
CA SER A 42 4.06 6.05 -33.66
C SER A 42 4.43 4.82 -34.49
N LYS A 43 5.42 4.04 -34.03
CA LYS A 43 5.85 2.79 -34.67
C LYS A 43 5.23 1.55 -34.03
N GLU A 44 5.24 1.46 -32.71
CA GLU A 44 4.82 0.26 -31.99
C GLU A 44 4.26 0.59 -30.61
N THR A 45 3.48 -0.32 -30.03
CA THR A 45 3.01 -0.25 -28.65
C THR A 45 2.88 -1.65 -28.07
N PHE A 46 3.55 -1.91 -26.94
CA PHE A 46 3.49 -3.21 -26.26
C PHE A 46 3.53 -3.05 -24.74
N ASP A 47 3.07 -4.08 -24.02
CA ASP A 47 3.16 -4.14 -22.57
C ASP A 47 4.48 -4.79 -22.14
N LYS A 48 5.36 -3.97 -21.54
CA LYS A 48 6.65 -4.40 -20.98
C LYS A 48 6.47 -5.12 -19.64
N ILE A 49 5.42 -4.76 -18.89
CA ILE A 49 4.99 -5.43 -17.67
C ILE A 49 3.47 -5.54 -17.75
N VAL A 50 2.92 -6.75 -17.61
CA VAL A 50 1.46 -6.98 -17.55
C VAL A 50 0.96 -6.59 -16.16
N ALA A 51 -0.23 -6.00 -16.07
CA ALA A 51 -0.83 -5.69 -14.76
C ALA A 51 -1.24 -6.99 -14.04
N GLN A 52 -1.05 -7.04 -12.72
CA GLN A 52 -1.49 -8.14 -11.87
C GLN A 52 -2.58 -7.64 -10.93
N ASP A 53 -3.75 -8.29 -10.95
CA ASP A 53 -4.90 -7.87 -10.15
C ASP A 53 -4.70 -8.11 -8.65
N ARG A 54 -5.28 -7.20 -7.84
CA ARG A 54 -5.34 -7.36 -6.39
C ARG A 54 -6.46 -8.32 -6.04
N ILE A 55 -6.17 -9.41 -5.33
CA ILE A 55 -7.19 -10.38 -4.92
C ILE A 55 -7.44 -10.23 -3.42
N VAL A 56 -8.68 -9.87 -3.08
CA VAL A 56 -9.17 -9.68 -1.71
C VAL A 56 -10.15 -10.81 -1.39
N GLU A 57 -9.84 -11.63 -0.41
CA GLU A 57 -10.80 -12.57 0.16
C GLU A 57 -11.76 -11.83 1.10
N VAL A 58 -13.07 -12.08 0.93
CA VAL A 58 -14.16 -11.48 1.71
C VAL A 58 -14.84 -12.59 2.50
N GLY A 59 -14.89 -12.45 3.81
CA GLY A 59 -15.43 -13.45 4.72
C GLY A 59 -16.95 -13.62 4.58
N THR A 60 -17.38 -14.88 4.60
CA THR A 60 -18.79 -15.29 4.60
C THR A 60 -19.13 -16.28 5.71
N ALA A 61 -18.19 -16.62 6.60
CA ALA A 61 -18.50 -17.47 7.75
C ALA A 61 -19.41 -16.73 8.73
N VAL A 62 -20.63 -17.24 8.92
CA VAL A 62 -21.48 -16.77 10.02
C VAL A 62 -20.82 -17.19 11.32
N VAL A 63 -20.37 -16.20 12.11
CA VAL A 63 -19.98 -16.46 13.50
C VAL A 63 -21.27 -16.81 14.25
N GLN A 64 -21.54 -18.10 14.36
CA GLN A 64 -22.64 -18.62 15.16
C GLN A 64 -22.27 -18.41 16.64
N GLY A 65 -22.53 -17.20 17.13
CA GLY A 65 -22.56 -16.97 18.57
C GLY A 65 -23.52 -17.96 19.20
N GLU A 66 -23.07 -18.61 20.27
CA GLU A 66 -23.95 -19.47 21.06
C GLU A 66 -25.19 -18.67 21.48
N PRO A 67 -26.40 -19.25 21.39
CA PRO A 67 -27.61 -18.58 21.86
C PRO A 67 -27.55 -18.50 23.38
N ASN A 68 -26.96 -17.41 23.90
CA ASN A 68 -26.89 -17.12 25.32
C ASN A 68 -28.29 -17.30 25.95
N PRO A 69 -28.50 -18.33 26.79
CA PRO A 69 -29.86 -18.67 27.23
C PRO A 69 -30.43 -17.51 28.03
N GLN A 70 -31.49 -16.89 27.51
CA GLN A 70 -32.10 -15.71 28.11
C GLN A 70 -32.63 -16.04 29.50
N VAL A 71 -31.87 -15.68 30.54
CA VAL A 71 -32.33 -15.68 31.93
C VAL A 71 -33.51 -14.70 32.03
N PRO A 72 -34.74 -15.14 32.37
CA PRO A 72 -35.91 -14.27 32.24
C PRO A 72 -35.95 -13.16 33.30
N ALA A 73 -35.40 -11.99 32.97
CA ALA A 73 -35.54 -10.80 33.80
C ALA A 73 -36.97 -10.24 33.69
N LYS A 74 -37.73 -10.33 34.79
CA LYS A 74 -38.95 -9.54 35.04
C LYS A 74 -38.81 -8.82 36.39
N PRO A 75 -39.50 -7.67 36.57
CA PRO A 75 -38.81 -6.50 37.14
C PRO A 75 -39.24 -6.16 38.58
N ASP A 76 -38.66 -5.05 39.07
CA ASP A 76 -39.22 -4.13 40.08
C ASP A 76 -39.32 -4.60 41.55
N THR A 77 -39.11 -3.78 42.59
CA THR A 77 -38.32 -2.53 42.85
C THR A 77 -38.13 -2.52 44.41
N HIS A 78 -37.24 -1.82 45.14
CA HIS A 78 -36.82 -0.42 45.23
C HIS A 78 -35.72 -0.30 46.33
N GLN A 79 -34.85 0.71 46.25
CA GLN A 79 -34.40 1.59 47.36
C GLN A 79 -33.48 2.68 46.75
N LEU A 80 -34.01 3.86 46.46
CA LEU A 80 -33.92 5.06 47.33
C LEU A 80 -32.44 5.49 47.53
N ALA A 81 -31.78 6.19 46.60
CA ALA A 81 -32.02 7.56 46.12
C ALA A 81 -31.83 8.67 47.17
N GLN A 82 -30.93 9.62 46.84
CA GLN A 82 -30.95 11.11 46.97
C GLN A 82 -29.52 11.66 47.26
N THR A 83 -29.06 12.89 46.92
CA THR A 83 -29.40 13.99 45.96
C THR A 83 -28.26 15.05 46.08
N GLY A 84 -27.83 15.85 45.09
CA GLY A 84 -28.14 15.93 43.65
C GLY A 84 -27.97 17.37 43.07
N GLY A 85 -26.93 17.62 42.27
CA GLY A 85 -26.56 18.92 41.66
C GLY A 85 -25.20 18.80 40.92
N ARG A 86 -25.07 19.19 39.63
CA ARG A 86 -24.66 20.52 39.11
C ARG A 86 -23.26 20.99 39.59
N SER A 87 -22.34 21.42 38.73
CA SER A 87 -22.37 21.55 37.25
C SER A 87 -20.96 21.59 36.64
N GLN A 88 -20.91 21.71 35.31
CA GLN A 88 -19.75 22.02 34.45
C GLN A 88 -18.85 23.18 34.98
N GLU A 89 -17.61 23.39 34.53
CA GLU A 89 -17.02 22.99 33.23
C GLU A 89 -15.48 22.87 33.29
N GLU A 90 -14.92 21.90 32.53
CA GLU A 90 -13.57 21.83 31.91
C GLU A 90 -13.29 20.36 31.48
N LYS A 91 -12.21 20.05 30.73
CA LYS A 91 -12.10 20.17 29.26
C LYS A 91 -11.16 19.07 28.72
N ALA A 92 -11.22 18.78 27.41
CA ALA A 92 -10.23 17.99 26.64
C ALA A 92 -9.89 16.58 27.20
N THR A 93 -10.76 15.56 27.13
CA THR A 93 -11.39 14.88 25.96
C THR A 93 -10.61 13.65 25.46
N GLN A 94 -11.29 12.50 25.52
CA GLN A 94 -11.08 11.23 24.78
C GLN A 94 -9.78 10.43 25.00
N THR A 95 -9.90 9.49 25.94
CA THR A 95 -9.27 8.16 25.83
C THR A 95 -9.78 7.43 24.59
N GLU A 96 -8.88 6.93 23.74
CA GLU A 96 -9.17 5.82 22.83
C GLU A 96 -8.08 4.75 22.97
N LYS A 97 -8.47 3.48 22.93
CA LYS A 97 -7.59 2.31 22.86
C LYS A 97 -7.86 1.59 21.54
N ASP A 98 -6.97 0.67 21.17
CA ASP A 98 -7.12 -0.26 20.03
C ASP A 98 -6.84 0.29 18.62
N HIS A 99 -5.86 1.21 18.52
CA HIS A 99 -5.07 1.36 17.29
C HIS A 99 -3.56 1.27 17.59
N LEU A 100 -2.95 0.13 17.27
CA LEU A 100 -1.53 0.14 16.91
C LEU A 100 -1.40 0.92 15.59
N PRO A 101 -0.45 1.87 15.48
CA PRO A 101 -0.23 2.56 14.22
C PRO A 101 0.25 1.55 13.17
N ASN A 102 -0.45 1.50 12.03
CA ASN A 102 0.13 0.92 10.82
C ASN A 102 1.21 1.89 10.32
N THR A 103 2.40 1.80 10.93
CA THR A 103 3.58 2.55 10.50
C THR A 103 3.99 2.06 9.12
N GLY A 104 3.47 2.73 8.08
CA GLY A 104 3.91 2.51 6.72
C GLY A 104 5.43 2.61 6.66
N SER A 105 6.08 1.59 6.11
CA SER A 105 7.53 1.43 6.13
C SER A 105 8.22 2.68 5.61
N GLU A 106 8.87 3.45 6.48
CA GLU A 106 9.70 4.58 6.05
C GLU A 106 10.76 4.07 5.09
N SER A 107 10.74 4.55 3.84
CA SER A 107 11.85 4.37 2.93
C SER A 107 12.99 5.28 3.41
N GLN A 108 13.77 4.82 4.38
CA GLN A 108 14.99 5.51 4.80
C GLN A 108 15.94 5.59 3.61
N MET A 109 15.92 6.74 2.94
CA MET A 109 16.75 7.02 1.79
C MET A 109 18.17 7.30 2.28
N SER A 110 18.91 6.23 2.57
CA SER A 110 20.33 6.24 2.96
C SER A 110 21.21 6.70 1.81
N ALA A 111 21.09 7.99 1.46
CA ALA A 111 21.88 8.69 0.46
C ALA A 111 23.30 8.97 0.97
N LEU A 112 24.05 7.91 1.29
CA LEU A 112 25.46 7.99 1.66
C LEU A 112 26.30 8.25 0.40
N ALA A 113 26.21 9.46 -0.12
CA ALA A 113 26.95 9.95 -1.29
C ALA A 113 28.42 10.20 -0.95
N ALA A 114 29.17 9.12 -0.71
CA ALA A 114 30.61 9.13 -0.46
C ALA A 114 31.40 9.41 -1.77
N GLY A 115 31.35 10.66 -2.23
CA GLY A 115 32.04 11.09 -3.44
C GLY A 115 33.56 11.22 -3.25
N LEU A 116 34.32 10.25 -3.78
CA LEU A 116 35.79 10.33 -3.91
C LEU A 116 36.18 10.38 -5.39
N ALA A 117 36.23 11.59 -5.95
CA ALA A 117 36.74 11.84 -7.29
C ALA A 117 38.29 11.89 -7.28
N LEU A 118 38.94 10.75 -7.50
CA LEU A 118 40.38 10.72 -7.75
C LEU A 118 40.68 11.18 -9.18
N LEU A 119 41.10 12.44 -9.32
CA LEU A 119 41.60 13.04 -10.55
C LEU A 119 42.93 12.40 -10.98
N GLY A 120 42.84 11.27 -11.69
CA GLY A 120 43.96 10.63 -12.34
C GLY A 120 44.52 11.46 -13.49
N LEU A 121 45.43 12.39 -13.19
CA LEU A 121 46.20 13.15 -14.18
C LEU A 121 47.26 12.27 -14.88
N GLY A 122 46.79 11.30 -15.68
CA GLY A 122 47.62 10.41 -16.47
C GLY A 122 47.92 10.98 -17.86
N THR A 123 49.05 11.65 -18.02
CA THR A 123 49.53 12.11 -19.33
C THR A 123 49.95 10.93 -20.22
N GLY A 124 49.29 10.74 -21.36
CA GLY A 124 49.50 9.59 -22.25
C GLY A 124 49.46 9.94 -23.75
N LEU A 125 50.24 10.93 -24.17
CA LEU A 125 50.27 11.35 -25.58
C LEU A 125 51.22 10.44 -26.40
N ALA A 126 50.66 9.51 -27.18
CA ALA A 126 51.43 8.61 -28.04
C ALA A 126 50.76 8.44 -29.42
N ALA A 127 51.08 9.33 -30.37
CA ALA A 127 50.66 9.21 -31.75
C ALA A 127 51.66 8.35 -32.55
N THR A 128 51.23 7.18 -33.03
CA THR A 128 52.03 6.32 -33.94
C THR A 128 51.26 5.98 -35.22
N THR A 129 51.38 6.86 -36.22
CA THR A 129 50.74 6.67 -37.53
C THR A 129 51.48 5.63 -38.40
N ARG A 130 50.92 4.43 -38.51
CA ARG A 130 51.09 3.49 -39.64
C ARG A 130 49.71 2.85 -39.87
N LYS A 131 49.03 2.91 -41.02
CA LYS A 131 49.44 2.93 -42.43
C LYS A 131 50.27 1.70 -42.83
N LYS A 132 49.58 0.62 -43.20
CA LYS A 132 49.31 0.34 -44.63
C LYS A 132 48.18 -0.68 -44.80
N GLU A 133 47.39 -0.53 -45.85
CA GLU A 133 46.81 -1.68 -46.54
C GLU A 133 47.89 -2.40 -47.37
N ASP A 134 47.85 -3.73 -47.37
CA ASP A 134 47.76 -4.59 -48.56
C ASP A 134 47.11 -5.93 -48.12
#